data_AF-A0A9Q9CEG8-F1
#
_entry.id   AF-A0A9Q9CEG8-F1
#
_cell.length_a   1.000
_cell.length_b   1.000
_cell.length_c   1.000
_cell.angle_alpha   90.00
_cell.angle_beta   90.00
_cell.angle_gamma   90.00
#
_symmetry.space_group_name_H-M   'P 1'
#
loop_
_entity.id
_entity.type
_entity.pdbx_description
1 polymer ?
#
loop_
_entity_poly.entity_id
_entity_poly.type
_entity_poly.pdbx_seq_one_letter_code
_entity_poly.pdbx_strand_id
1 'polypeptide(L)'
;MIRTTFKTLCLLLNNILLLLASCILGALISSVPDSKSIYKNVNKQITYMLLLANAGLAIFTLVIVQNLNDVFLHRARSPRGVETKMKIQWIILSIVTFFYGTFHFPLITSNMDRLFKMDMMALITVLIFTLQIVMLFIIYSMHPDLFGTKYNREVRSYIERLEAENYDQTEI
;
A
#
# COMPACT_ATOMS: atom_id res chain seq x y z
N MET A 1 -8.83 17.14 12.18
CA MET A 1 -9.92 16.84 11.22
C MET A 1 -9.43 16.91 9.77
N ILE A 2 -9.05 18.09 9.26
CA ILE A 2 -8.64 18.28 7.84
C ILE A 2 -7.52 17.32 7.39
N ARG A 3 -6.45 17.17 8.18
CA ARG A 3 -5.32 16.25 7.87
C ARG A 3 -5.75 14.79 7.75
N THR A 4 -6.73 14.36 8.53
CA THR A 4 -7.22 12.99 8.54
C THR A 4 -8.18 12.73 7.37
N THR A 5 -9.06 13.70 7.08
CA THR A 5 -9.95 13.67 5.91
C THR A 5 -9.17 13.63 4.60
N PHE A 6 -8.10 14.43 4.49
CA PHE A 6 -7.23 14.44 3.31
C PHE A 6 -6.55 13.08 3.09
N LYS A 7 -6.01 12.46 4.15
CA LYS A 7 -5.39 11.12 4.05
C LYS A 7 -6.39 10.04 3.63
N THR A 8 -7.62 10.09 4.14
CA THR A 8 -8.69 9.17 3.74
C THR A 8 -9.08 9.37 2.28
N LEU A 9 -9.13 10.62 1.80
CA LEU A 9 -9.34 10.91 0.37
C LEU A 9 -8.21 10.36 -0.49
N CYS A 10 -6.94 10.55 -0.08
CA CYS A 10 -5.80 9.97 -0.78
C CYS A 10 -5.87 8.43 -0.81
N LEU A 11 -6.26 7.79 0.28
CA LEU A 11 -6.46 6.35 0.35
C LEU A 11 -7.51 5.89 -0.65
N LEU A 12 -8.67 6.58 -0.70
CA LEU A 12 -9.75 6.26 -1.62
C LEU A 12 -9.34 6.45 -3.09
N LEU A 13 -8.73 7.58 -3.43
CA LEU A 13 -8.29 7.87 -4.80
C LEU A 13 -7.22 6.89 -5.27
N ASN A 14 -6.23 6.60 -4.42
CA ASN A 14 -5.19 5.62 -4.75
C ASN A 14 -5.81 4.23 -4.98
N ASN A 15 -6.76 3.82 -4.12
CA ASN A 15 -7.47 2.56 -4.27
C ASN A 15 -8.23 2.44 -5.60
N ILE A 16 -8.92 3.51 -6.01
CA ILE A 16 -9.63 3.57 -7.30
C ILE A 16 -8.64 3.47 -8.47
N LEU A 17 -7.53 4.21 -8.43
CA LEU A 17 -6.50 4.17 -9.46
C LEU A 17 -5.84 2.79 -9.55
N LEU A 18 -5.55 2.16 -8.41
CA LEU A 18 -4.96 0.82 -8.36
C LEU A 18 -5.90 -0.22 -8.98
N LEU A 19 -7.20 -0.15 -8.67
CA LEU A 19 -8.21 -1.02 -9.24
C LEU A 19 -8.33 -0.82 -10.76
N LEU A 20 -8.43 0.44 -11.22
CA LEU A 20 -8.50 0.76 -12.64
C LEU A 20 -7.27 0.26 -13.40
N ALA A 21 -6.07 0.52 -12.89
CA ALA A 21 -4.83 0.05 -13.50
C ALA A 21 -4.79 -1.49 -13.57
N SER A 22 -5.23 -2.17 -12.50
CA SER A 22 -5.32 -3.64 -12.46
C SER A 22 -6.30 -4.20 -13.51
N CYS A 23 -7.46 -3.57 -13.67
CA CYS A 23 -8.43 -3.94 -14.70
C CYS A 23 -7.89 -3.72 -16.12
N ILE A 24 -7.25 -2.57 -16.38
CA ILE A 24 -6.66 -2.27 -17.69
C ILE A 24 -5.57 -3.29 -18.02
N LEU A 25 -4.69 -3.62 -17.06
CA LEU A 25 -3.66 -4.63 -17.28
C LEU A 25 -4.27 -6.00 -17.60
N GLY A 26 -5.31 -6.42 -16.87
CA GLY A 26 -6.04 -7.67 -17.14
C GLY A 26 -6.63 -7.69 -18.56
N ALA A 27 -7.26 -6.61 -18.98
CA ALA A 27 -7.82 -6.47 -20.33
C ALA A 27 -6.75 -6.52 -21.42
N LEU A 28 -5.59 -5.89 -21.19
CA LEU A 28 -4.46 -5.92 -22.12
C LEU A 28 -3.87 -7.33 -22.23
N ILE A 29 -3.67 -8.04 -21.13
CA ILE A 29 -3.16 -9.42 -21.13
C ILE A 29 -4.10 -10.37 -21.88
N SER A 30 -5.42 -10.15 -21.77
CA SER A 30 -6.44 -10.96 -22.45
C SER A 30 -6.56 -10.68 -23.95
N SER A 31 -6.21 -9.48 -24.41
CA SER A 31 -6.43 -9.03 -25.79
C SER A 31 -5.21 -9.14 -26.69
N VAL A 32 -4.00 -9.21 -26.14
CA VAL A 32 -2.77 -9.29 -26.93
C VAL A 32 -2.31 -10.75 -27.09
N PRO A 33 -1.99 -11.18 -28.32
CA PRO A 33 -1.44 -12.51 -28.58
C PRO A 33 -0.19 -12.81 -27.74
N ASP A 34 -0.06 -14.06 -27.27
CA ASP A 34 1.05 -14.52 -26.41
C ASP A 34 2.43 -14.22 -26.99
N SER A 35 2.57 -14.22 -28.31
CA SER A 35 3.82 -13.90 -29.01
C SER A 35 4.29 -12.45 -28.84
N LYS A 36 3.36 -11.53 -28.56
CA LYS A 36 3.60 -10.09 -28.39
C LYS A 36 3.53 -9.64 -26.93
N SER A 37 3.00 -10.46 -26.02
CA SER A 37 2.92 -10.13 -24.60
C SER A 37 4.29 -10.17 -23.91
N ILE A 38 4.54 -9.26 -22.97
CA ILE A 38 5.71 -9.34 -22.08
C ILE A 38 5.65 -10.56 -21.17
N TYR A 39 4.44 -11.10 -20.90
CA TYR A 39 4.21 -12.27 -20.05
C TYR A 39 4.46 -13.60 -20.76
N LYS A 40 5.16 -13.60 -21.90
CA LYS A 40 5.49 -14.83 -22.62
C LYS A 40 6.38 -15.69 -21.72
N ASN A 41 5.99 -16.94 -21.47
CA ASN A 41 6.63 -17.90 -20.54
C ASN A 41 6.49 -17.60 -19.03
N VAL A 42 5.99 -16.43 -18.64
CA VAL A 42 5.59 -16.16 -17.25
C VAL A 42 4.16 -16.65 -17.10
N ASN A 43 3.88 -17.36 -16.01
CA ASN A 43 2.58 -17.97 -15.81
C ASN A 43 1.51 -16.87 -15.70
N LYS A 44 0.83 -16.54 -16.80
CA LYS A 44 -0.26 -15.54 -16.86
C LYS A 44 -1.28 -15.74 -15.75
N GLN A 45 -1.46 -16.99 -15.33
CA GLN A 45 -2.28 -17.38 -14.19
C GLN A 45 -1.83 -16.69 -12.88
N ILE A 46 -0.52 -16.63 -12.61
CA ILE A 46 0.02 -15.92 -11.43
C ILE A 46 -0.29 -14.43 -11.52
N THR A 47 -0.12 -13.82 -12.69
CA THR A 47 -0.50 -12.41 -12.90
C THR A 47 -1.99 -12.20 -12.66
N TYR A 48 -2.87 -13.06 -13.18
CA TYR A 48 -4.31 -12.98 -12.90
C TYR A 48 -4.64 -13.17 -11.41
N MET A 49 -3.98 -14.11 -10.72
CA MET A 49 -4.16 -14.29 -9.27
C MET A 49 -3.76 -13.03 -8.49
N LEU A 50 -2.66 -12.38 -8.87
CA LEU A 50 -2.21 -11.13 -8.25
C LEU A 50 -3.17 -9.95 -8.55
N LEU A 51 -3.72 -9.88 -9.76
CA LEU A 51 -4.74 -8.89 -10.11
C LEU A 51 -6.05 -9.11 -9.33
N LEU A 52 -6.45 -10.37 -9.14
CA LEU A 52 -7.59 -10.72 -8.30
C LEU A 52 -7.36 -10.36 -6.83
N ALA A 53 -6.14 -10.57 -6.32
CA ALA A 53 -5.76 -10.13 -4.98
C ALA A 53 -5.85 -8.60 -4.83
N ASN A 54 -5.44 -7.83 -5.84
CA ASN A 54 -5.63 -6.38 -5.88
C ASN A 54 -7.11 -5.98 -5.84
N ALA A 55 -7.98 -6.69 -6.56
CA ALA A 55 -9.43 -6.45 -6.51
C ALA A 55 -10.00 -6.73 -5.11
N GLY A 56 -9.58 -7.81 -4.47
CA GLY A 56 -9.96 -8.13 -3.08
C GLY A 56 -9.50 -7.05 -2.08
N LEU A 57 -8.24 -6.60 -2.20
CA LEU A 57 -7.69 -5.48 -1.43
C LEU A 57 -8.49 -4.20 -1.65
N ALA A 58 -8.95 -3.95 -2.87
CA ALA A 58 -9.70 -2.76 -3.20
C ALA A 58 -11.07 -2.74 -2.52
N ILE A 59 -11.78 -3.87 -2.54
CA ILE A 59 -13.06 -4.03 -1.83
C ILE A 59 -12.87 -3.85 -0.32
N PHE A 60 -11.85 -4.49 0.25
CA PHE A 60 -11.58 -4.37 1.69
C PHE A 60 -11.21 -2.93 2.08
N THR A 61 -10.48 -2.21 1.23
CA THR A 61 -10.16 -0.79 1.46
C THR A 61 -11.41 0.08 1.45
N LEU A 62 -12.38 -0.17 0.56
CA LEU A 62 -13.64 0.58 0.54
C LEU A 62 -14.41 0.43 1.86
N VAL A 63 -14.44 -0.79 2.41
CA VAL A 63 -15.04 -1.05 3.74
C VAL A 63 -14.33 -0.23 4.82
N ILE A 64 -13.00 -0.12 4.76
CA ILE A 64 -12.25 0.68 5.73
C ILE A 64 -12.52 2.17 5.57
N VAL A 65 -12.52 2.70 4.34
CA VAL A 65 -12.83 4.10 4.05
C VAL A 65 -14.22 4.48 4.54
N GLN A 66 -15.22 3.61 4.35
CA GLN A 66 -16.56 3.81 4.91
C GLN A 66 -16.53 3.90 6.44
N ASN A 67 -15.86 2.96 7.11
CA ASN A 67 -15.75 2.98 8.57
C ASN A 67 -14.98 4.22 9.08
N LEU A 68 -13.94 4.66 8.36
CA LEU A 68 -13.22 5.90 8.67
C LEU A 68 -14.16 7.11 8.57
N ASN A 69 -14.97 7.17 7.52
CA ASN A 69 -15.99 8.22 7.35
C ASN A 69 -17.02 8.21 8.49
N ASP A 70 -17.50 7.04 8.89
CA ASP A 70 -18.43 6.91 10.02
C ASP A 70 -17.80 7.34 11.35
N VAL A 71 -16.50 7.07 11.56
CA VAL A 71 -15.76 7.59 12.74
C VAL A 71 -15.65 9.11 12.69
N PHE A 72 -15.37 9.71 11.52
CA PHE A 72 -15.28 11.17 11.39
C PHE A 72 -16.62 11.88 11.59
N LEU A 73 -17.71 11.26 11.17
CA LEU A 73 -19.06 11.78 11.36
C LEU A 73 -19.62 11.48 12.76
N HIS A 74 -18.80 10.95 13.67
CA HIS A 74 -19.20 10.52 15.03
C HIS A 74 -20.36 9.51 15.04
N ARG A 75 -20.51 8.73 13.95
CA ARG A 75 -21.55 7.70 13.80
C ARG A 75 -21.11 6.32 14.30
N ALA A 76 -19.80 6.08 14.38
CA ALA A 76 -19.24 4.81 14.80
C ALA A 76 -18.98 4.73 16.32
N ARG A 77 -19.31 3.58 16.92
CA ARG A 77 -19.13 3.31 18.37
C ARG A 77 -17.68 3.01 18.79
N SER A 78 -16.78 2.62 17.88
CA SER A 78 -15.40 2.21 18.27
C SER A 78 -14.32 2.52 17.21
N PRO A 79 -13.40 3.46 17.48
CA PRO A 79 -12.26 3.75 16.59
C PRO A 79 -11.22 2.62 16.54
N ARG A 80 -11.13 1.78 17.58
CA ARG A 80 -10.18 0.66 17.65
C ARG A 80 -10.42 -0.41 16.57
N GLY A 81 -11.67 -0.64 16.20
CA GLY A 81 -12.00 -1.61 15.14
C GLY A 81 -11.48 -1.19 13.77
N VAL A 82 -11.50 0.12 13.48
CA VAL A 82 -10.99 0.68 12.21
C VAL A 82 -9.46 0.59 12.16
N GLU A 83 -8.81 0.89 13.29
CA GLU A 83 -7.37 0.73 13.44
C GLU A 83 -6.94 -0.70 13.12
N THR A 84 -7.52 -1.72 13.76
CA THR A 84 -7.17 -3.13 13.49
C THR A 84 -7.35 -3.52 12.03
N LYS A 85 -8.44 -3.08 11.38
CA LYS A 85 -8.65 -3.34 9.94
C LYS A 85 -7.58 -2.68 9.07
N MET A 86 -7.16 -1.44 9.40
CA MET A 86 -6.04 -0.77 8.72
C MET A 86 -4.72 -1.55 8.90
N LYS A 87 -4.48 -2.14 10.09
CA LYS A 87 -3.30 -2.98 10.32
C LYS A 87 -3.30 -4.23 9.46
N ILE A 88 -4.43 -4.93 9.42
CA ILE A 88 -4.61 -6.11 8.59
C ILE A 88 -4.44 -5.75 7.12
N GLN A 89 -5.04 -4.64 6.66
CA GLN A 89 -4.89 -4.17 5.28
C GLN A 89 -3.44 -3.89 4.92
N TRP A 90 -2.69 -3.25 5.82
CA TRP A 90 -1.27 -2.98 5.59
C TRP A 90 -0.45 -4.27 5.44
N ILE A 91 -0.71 -5.29 6.27
CA ILE A 91 -0.03 -6.60 6.19
C ILE A 91 -0.34 -7.29 4.86
N ILE A 92 -1.62 -7.40 4.50
CA ILE A 92 -2.03 -8.07 3.26
C ILE A 92 -1.45 -7.32 2.05
N LEU A 93 -1.54 -5.99 2.03
CA LEU A 93 -0.96 -5.17 0.96
C LEU A 93 0.55 -5.35 0.86
N SER A 94 1.27 -5.46 1.98
CA SER A 94 2.72 -5.69 1.97
C SER A 94 3.07 -7.03 1.32
N ILE A 95 2.32 -8.09 1.67
CA ILE A 95 2.50 -9.42 1.08
C ILE A 95 2.21 -9.38 -0.43
N VAL A 96 1.10 -8.78 -0.84
CA VAL A 96 0.73 -8.66 -2.26
C VAL A 96 1.76 -7.83 -3.03
N THR A 97 2.26 -6.74 -2.46
CA THR A 97 3.30 -5.89 -3.08
C THR A 97 4.60 -6.66 -3.26
N PHE A 98 5.01 -7.43 -2.24
CA PHE A 98 6.22 -8.26 -2.31
C PHE A 98 6.13 -9.31 -3.42
N PHE A 99 5.03 -10.06 -3.49
CA PHE A 99 4.83 -11.04 -4.56
C PHE A 99 4.72 -10.37 -5.92
N TYR A 100 3.96 -9.28 -6.03
CA TYR A 100 3.82 -8.54 -7.28
C TYR A 100 5.18 -8.08 -7.81
N GLY A 101 6.00 -7.47 -6.95
CA GLY A 101 7.36 -7.06 -7.28
C GLY A 101 8.24 -8.23 -7.68
N THR A 102 8.28 -9.30 -6.89
CA THR A 102 9.14 -10.47 -7.14
C THR A 102 8.83 -11.14 -8.49
N PHE A 103 7.55 -11.24 -8.86
CA PHE A 103 7.15 -11.87 -10.13
C PHE A 103 7.31 -10.94 -11.34
N HIS A 104 7.10 -9.63 -11.20
CA HIS A 104 7.12 -8.68 -12.32
C HIS A 104 8.46 -7.96 -12.52
N PHE A 105 9.30 -7.87 -11.49
CA PHE A 105 10.60 -7.18 -11.60
C PHE A 105 11.57 -7.87 -12.58
N PRO A 106 11.75 -9.21 -12.56
CA PRO A 106 12.53 -9.90 -13.58
C PRO A 106 11.96 -9.73 -14.99
N LEU A 107 10.63 -9.62 -15.11
CA LEU A 107 9.94 -9.44 -16.38
C LEU A 107 10.24 -8.07 -17.01
N ILE A 108 10.18 -7.03 -16.20
CA ILE A 108 10.46 -5.65 -16.63
C ILE A 108 11.95 -5.49 -16.97
N THR A 109 12.83 -5.98 -16.09
CA THR A 109 14.29 -5.86 -16.27
C THR A 109 14.82 -6.64 -17.47
N SER A 110 14.25 -7.82 -17.77
CA SER A 110 14.59 -8.58 -18.98
C SER A 110 14.01 -8.00 -20.28
N ASN A 111 13.08 -7.04 -20.20
CA ASN A 111 12.42 -6.41 -21.34
C ASN A 111 12.51 -4.87 -21.30
N MET A 112 13.60 -4.31 -20.76
CA MET A 112 13.77 -2.85 -20.60
C MET A 112 13.60 -2.10 -21.93
N ASP A 113 14.04 -2.67 -23.05
CA ASP A 113 13.85 -2.08 -24.38
C ASP A 113 12.39 -1.88 -24.76
N ARG A 114 11.48 -2.78 -24.32
CA ARG A 114 10.03 -2.61 -24.53
C ARG A 114 9.46 -1.53 -23.62
N LEU A 115 9.95 -1.44 -22.38
CA LEU A 115 9.56 -0.37 -21.46
C LEU A 115 9.97 1.00 -22.02
N PHE A 116 11.20 1.14 -22.54
CA PHE A 116 11.67 2.38 -23.18
C PHE A 116 10.92 2.72 -24.47
N LYS A 117 10.37 1.71 -25.15
CA LYS A 117 9.46 1.89 -26.30
C LYS A 117 8.01 2.15 -25.90
N MET A 118 7.75 2.45 -24.62
CA MET A 118 6.42 2.73 -24.09
C MET A 118 5.42 1.59 -24.32
N ASP A 119 5.85 0.34 -24.17
CA ASP A 119 4.92 -0.79 -24.14
C ASP A 119 3.93 -0.61 -22.98
N MET A 120 2.64 -0.48 -23.33
CA MET A 120 1.58 -0.16 -22.38
C MET A 120 1.42 -1.20 -21.28
N MET A 121 1.73 -2.48 -21.52
CA MET A 121 1.69 -3.50 -20.47
C MET A 121 2.80 -3.29 -19.45
N ALA A 122 4.02 -3.02 -19.93
CA ALA A 122 5.16 -2.77 -19.06
C ALA A 122 4.93 -1.51 -18.22
N LEU A 123 4.42 -0.44 -18.83
CA LEU A 123 4.09 0.82 -18.14
C LEU A 123 3.01 0.62 -17.06
N ILE A 124 1.92 -0.08 -17.37
CA ILE A 124 0.84 -0.31 -16.40
C ILE A 124 1.30 -1.24 -15.27
N THR A 125 2.17 -2.20 -15.55
CA THR A 125 2.76 -3.07 -14.51
C THR A 125 3.56 -2.23 -13.49
N VAL A 126 4.40 -1.32 -13.97
CA VAL A 126 5.17 -0.39 -13.12
C VAL A 126 4.24 0.55 -12.36
N LEU A 127 3.18 1.05 -13.01
CA LEU A 127 2.17 1.90 -12.39
C LEU A 127 1.47 1.20 -11.22
N ILE A 128 1.01 -0.05 -11.40
CA ILE A 128 0.36 -0.84 -10.34
C ILE A 128 1.30 -1.00 -9.14
N PHE A 129 2.55 -1.38 -9.39
CA PHE A 129 3.54 -1.53 -8.33
C PHE A 129 3.79 -0.22 -7.57
N THR A 130 3.90 0.89 -8.31
CA THR A 130 4.05 2.23 -7.73
C THR A 130 2.84 2.60 -6.87
N LEU A 131 1.62 2.35 -7.35
CA LEU A 131 0.39 2.61 -6.59
C LEU A 131 0.31 1.77 -5.31
N GLN A 132 0.69 0.49 -5.35
CA GLN A 132 0.78 -0.36 -4.16
C GLN A 132 1.75 0.21 -3.11
N ILE A 133 2.93 0.67 -3.52
CA ILE A 133 3.91 1.31 -2.61
C ILE A 133 3.34 2.60 -2.02
N VAL A 134 2.72 3.45 -2.84
CA VAL A 134 2.10 4.70 -2.36
C VAL A 134 0.98 4.39 -1.36
N MET A 135 0.18 3.36 -1.60
CA MET A 135 -0.89 2.93 -0.70
C MET A 135 -0.34 2.45 0.66
N LEU A 136 0.77 1.69 0.66
CA LEU A 136 1.48 1.33 1.90
C LEU A 136 1.91 2.58 2.68
N PHE A 137 2.45 3.58 2.00
CA PHE A 137 2.88 4.84 2.63
C PHE A 137 1.70 5.64 3.18
N ILE A 138 0.57 5.70 2.46
CA ILE A 138 -0.64 6.37 2.95
C ILE A 138 -1.12 5.71 4.25
N ILE A 139 -1.25 4.38 4.27
CA ILE A 139 -1.70 3.64 5.46
C ILE A 139 -0.72 3.84 6.63
N TYR A 140 0.59 3.74 6.37
CA TYR A 140 1.62 4.03 7.37
C TYR A 140 1.45 5.44 7.97
N SER A 141 1.24 6.45 7.12
CA SER A 141 1.06 7.82 7.57
C SER A 141 -0.21 8.03 8.41
N MET A 142 -1.25 7.19 8.20
CA MET A 142 -2.50 7.24 8.96
C MET A 142 -2.37 6.55 10.32
N HIS A 143 -1.53 5.52 10.43
CA HIS A 143 -1.28 4.77 11.66
C HIS A 143 0.22 4.52 11.86
N PRO A 144 1.00 5.54 12.25
CA PRO A 144 2.45 5.37 12.47
C PRO A 144 2.75 4.38 13.61
N ASP A 145 1.83 4.24 14.56
CA ASP A 145 1.87 3.29 15.67
C ASP A 145 2.01 1.82 15.22
N LEU A 146 1.69 1.51 13.95
CA LEU A 146 1.93 0.20 13.32
C LEU A 146 3.38 -0.26 13.39
N PHE A 147 4.33 0.65 13.50
CA PHE A 147 5.77 0.38 13.49
C PHE A 147 6.45 0.80 14.80
N GLY A 148 5.69 1.05 15.86
CA GLY A 148 6.23 1.42 17.16
C GLY A 148 6.85 2.81 17.23
N THR A 149 6.64 3.70 16.24
CA THR A 149 7.21 5.06 16.27
C THR A 149 6.68 5.92 17.40
N LYS A 150 5.47 5.65 17.90
CA LYS A 150 4.94 6.30 19.10
C LYS A 150 5.70 5.86 20.35
N TYR A 151 6.00 4.56 20.46
CA TYR A 151 6.87 4.04 21.51
C TYR A 151 8.29 4.61 21.40
N ASN A 152 8.84 4.83 20.20
CA ASN A 152 10.13 5.50 20.07
C ASN A 152 10.14 6.91 20.67
N ARG A 153 9.04 7.66 20.56
CA ARG A 153 8.94 8.99 21.15
C ARG A 153 8.80 8.91 22.67
N GLU A 154 8.01 7.97 23.18
CA GLU A 154 7.85 7.73 24.62
C GLU A 154 9.16 7.23 25.27
N VAL A 155 9.83 6.26 24.64
CA VAL A 155 11.15 5.75 25.04
C VAL A 155 12.19 6.85 24.98
N ARG A 156 12.24 7.65 23.90
CA ARG A 156 13.17 8.79 23.83
C ARG A 156 12.89 9.81 24.95
N SER A 157 11.63 10.14 25.21
CA SER A 157 11.27 11.06 26.30
C SER A 157 11.57 10.51 27.70
N TYR A 158 11.65 9.18 27.83
CA TYR A 158 12.03 8.51 29.07
C TYR A 158 13.55 8.54 29.24
N ILE A 159 14.30 8.26 28.17
CA ILE A 159 15.77 8.36 28.16
C ILE A 159 16.21 9.80 28.45
N GLU A 160 15.62 10.80 27.78
CA GLU A 160 15.93 12.22 28.01
C GLU A 160 15.65 12.64 29.48
N ARG A 161 14.62 12.07 30.12
CA ARG A 161 14.35 12.32 31.54
C ARG A 161 15.39 11.67 32.46
N LEU A 162 15.77 10.43 32.19
CA LEU A 162 16.82 9.73 32.94
C LEU A 162 18.19 10.41 32.81
N GLU A 163 18.52 10.95 31.64
CA GLU A 163 19.76 11.70 31.42
C GLU A 163 19.75 13.03 32.19
N ALA A 164 18.62 13.74 32.22
CA ALA A 164 18.47 14.97 33.00
C ALA A 164 18.59 14.71 34.52
N GLU A 165 17.93 13.66 35.02
CA GLU A 165 17.99 13.28 36.44
C GLU A 165 19.39 12.85 36.89
N ASN A 166 20.17 12.21 36.02
CA ASN A 166 21.56 11.85 36.33
C ASN A 166 22.50 13.06 36.33
N TYR A 167 22.24 14.07 35.49
CA TYR A 167 23.06 15.27 35.42
C TYR A 167 22.94 16.11 36.71
N ASP A 168 21.71 16.24 37.24
CA ASP A 168 21.43 16.94 38.50
C ASP A 168 22.05 16.23 39.73
N GLN A 169 22.29 14.91 39.67
CA GLN A 169 22.94 14.16 40.76
C GLN A 169 24.47 14.29 40.76
N THR A 170 25.08 14.67 39.64
CA THR A 170 26.54 14.85 39.50
C THR A 170 27.03 16.27 39.81
N GLU A 171 26.14 17.25 40.00
CA GLU A 171 26.48 18.63 40.38
C GLU A 171 26.46 18.90 41.91
N ILE A 172 26.36 17.86 42.73
CA ILE A 172 26.46 17.90 44.21
C ILE A 172 27.80 17.29 44.65
#